data_AF-A0A957SMC7-F1
#
_entry.id   AF-A0A957SMC7-F1
#
_cell.length_a   1.000
_cell.length_b   1.000
_cell.length_c   1.000
_cell.angle_alpha   90.00
_cell.angle_beta   90.00
_cell.angle_gamma   90.00
#
_symmetry.space_group_name_H-M   'P 1'
#
loop_
_entity.id
_entity.type
_entity.pdbx_description
1 polymer ?
#
loop_
_entity_poly.entity_id
_entity_poly.type
_entity_poly.pdbx_seq_one_letter_code
_entity_poly.pdbx_strand_id
1 'polypeptide(L)'
;MKTATERLFDHLHRGGAYAHLWTDAGNRSFWFPTTDAPPSINITQHISTPGSSPPYATRAKAGAARRATARHRNRYRAARVTRRIPKRWLRQNVFFSVHPLTQIPPHNVSGHRDPRYISSQLPYIAAINTLFAEYDGKDYVRLPEYASFLPRHFVRLSPVEQRKAVRAAKEVAFYLCPAQYKQRVLDEIRALESAPSVIVDSGGGYHCYWLLRDAVPVDASNRADIQATQHGWVQMVGGDPGAADLRRVLRVPGTHNMKPGFGDAPPQVQFVTCDFARLYTYSELEQRVEDWLFEQRPSAAAAATIRVNRPTNDVRQAFNDRHHIADLLTQHGYQLGFATDTLTRLARPGRDASSSSVTIFPARADGAPELSVHFSSSDELYSEEYLDPRTRQVRRKAHDAFYIYVMLAHGGDWRAAYAAACAELEQTAASGLLFHQVANAPGPV
;
A
#
# COMPACT_ATOMS: atom_id res chain seq x y z
N MET A 1 -32.76 -15.60 6.51
CA MET A 1 -31.95 -14.37 6.59
C MET A 1 -30.47 -14.72 6.47
N LYS A 2 -29.65 -13.87 5.85
CA LYS A 2 -28.19 -14.05 5.81
C LYS A 2 -27.59 -13.73 7.19
N THR A 3 -26.63 -14.51 7.63
CA THR A 3 -25.83 -14.25 8.85
C THR A 3 -24.96 -13.00 8.68
N ALA A 4 -24.47 -12.42 9.78
CA ALA A 4 -23.54 -11.28 9.72
C ALA A 4 -22.24 -11.63 8.96
N THR A 5 -21.71 -12.84 9.12
CA THR A 5 -20.55 -13.32 8.36
C THR A 5 -20.84 -13.40 6.86
N GLU A 6 -22.00 -13.93 6.47
CA GLU A 6 -22.40 -13.98 5.06
C GLU A 6 -22.56 -12.57 4.47
N ARG A 7 -23.15 -11.63 5.21
CA ARG A 7 -23.28 -10.23 4.79
C ARG A 7 -21.91 -9.55 4.64
N LEU A 8 -20.98 -9.79 5.54
CA LEU A 8 -19.61 -9.27 5.44
C LEU A 8 -18.92 -9.82 4.18
N PHE A 9 -18.99 -11.13 3.94
CA PHE A 9 -18.42 -11.71 2.73
C PHE A 9 -19.11 -11.22 1.47
N ASP A 10 -20.42 -10.98 1.51
CA ASP A 10 -21.15 -10.44 0.35
C ASP A 10 -20.67 -9.04 0.00
N HIS A 11 -20.39 -8.22 1.01
CA HIS A 11 -19.83 -6.89 0.81
C HIS A 11 -18.38 -6.94 0.31
N LEU A 12 -17.53 -7.71 1.00
CA LEU A 12 -16.10 -7.71 0.75
C LEU A 12 -15.74 -8.29 -0.62
N HIS A 13 -16.53 -9.25 -1.14
CA HIS A 13 -16.18 -10.00 -2.36
C HIS A 13 -16.89 -9.53 -3.64
N ARG A 14 -17.49 -8.32 -3.64
CA ARG A 14 -18.11 -7.73 -4.84
C ARG A 14 -17.06 -7.41 -5.91
N GLY A 15 -17.42 -7.55 -7.17
CA GLY A 15 -16.59 -7.10 -8.31
C GLY A 15 -15.39 -7.99 -8.66
N GLY A 16 -15.19 -9.14 -8.00
CA GLY A 16 -14.27 -10.19 -8.46
C GLY A 16 -14.99 -11.51 -8.65
N ALA A 17 -14.33 -12.50 -9.27
CA ALA A 17 -14.93 -13.79 -9.61
C ALA A 17 -14.71 -14.87 -8.53
N TYR A 18 -13.62 -14.77 -7.75
CA TYR A 18 -13.25 -15.77 -6.75
C TYR A 18 -12.86 -15.15 -5.42
N ALA A 19 -13.06 -15.91 -4.34
CA ALA A 19 -12.46 -15.68 -3.05
C ALA A 19 -12.10 -17.03 -2.42
N HIS A 20 -11.38 -17.03 -1.30
CA HIS A 20 -11.01 -18.27 -0.65
C HIS A 20 -11.01 -18.18 0.87
N LEU A 21 -11.24 -19.34 1.49
CA LEU A 21 -10.85 -19.59 2.87
C LEU A 21 -9.42 -20.16 2.87
N TRP A 22 -8.66 -19.88 3.91
CA TRP A 22 -7.32 -20.39 4.11
C TRP A 22 -7.16 -20.96 5.53
N THR A 23 -6.33 -21.98 5.69
CA THR A 23 -5.92 -22.51 6.99
C THR A 23 -4.42 -22.72 7.05
N ASP A 24 -3.83 -22.40 8.19
CA ASP A 24 -2.42 -22.65 8.51
C ASP A 24 -2.12 -24.15 8.65
N ALA A 25 -3.13 -24.97 8.95
CA ALA A 25 -3.03 -26.42 9.00
C ALA A 25 -2.78 -27.01 7.60
N GLY A 26 -1.50 -27.17 7.27
CA GLY A 26 -1.04 -27.65 5.97
C GLY A 26 -1.07 -26.60 4.86
N ASN A 27 -1.19 -25.31 5.21
CA ASN A 27 -1.20 -24.16 4.30
C ASN A 27 -2.18 -24.33 3.13
N ARG A 28 -3.46 -24.58 3.46
CA ARG A 28 -4.47 -24.96 2.47
C ARG A 28 -5.51 -23.88 2.20
N SER A 29 -5.87 -23.75 0.93
CA SER A 29 -6.96 -22.88 0.46
C SER A 29 -8.19 -23.69 0.06
N PHE A 30 -9.36 -23.11 0.29
CA PHE A 30 -10.65 -23.55 -0.23
C PHE A 30 -11.28 -22.41 -1.03
N TRP A 31 -11.19 -22.52 -2.36
CA TRP A 31 -11.68 -21.52 -3.30
C TRP A 31 -13.17 -21.68 -3.57
N PHE A 32 -13.87 -20.55 -3.73
CA PHE A 32 -15.28 -20.52 -4.10
C PHE A 32 -15.56 -19.32 -5.03
N PRO A 33 -16.55 -19.43 -5.93
CA PRO A 33 -16.98 -18.31 -6.74
C PRO A 33 -17.68 -17.26 -5.86
N THR A 34 -17.49 -16.00 -6.19
CA THR A 34 -18.30 -14.91 -5.63
C THR A 34 -19.68 -14.92 -6.28
N THR A 35 -20.65 -14.22 -5.68
CA THR A 35 -22.04 -14.18 -6.19
C THR A 35 -22.18 -13.40 -7.50
N ASP A 36 -21.16 -12.62 -7.86
CA ASP A 36 -21.12 -11.75 -9.05
C ASP A 36 -20.26 -12.35 -10.18
N ALA A 37 -19.82 -13.60 -10.05
CA ALA A 37 -19.03 -14.25 -11.08
C ALA A 37 -19.83 -14.33 -12.40
N PRO A 38 -19.36 -13.75 -13.52
CA PRO A 38 -19.93 -14.06 -14.82
C PRO A 38 -19.81 -15.57 -15.06
N PRO A 39 -20.81 -16.21 -15.71
CA PRO A 39 -20.81 -17.65 -15.91
C PRO A 39 -19.60 -18.07 -16.76
N SER A 40 -18.64 -18.72 -16.10
CA SER A 40 -17.58 -19.59 -16.63
C SER A 40 -16.88 -19.16 -17.92
N ILE A 41 -15.61 -18.74 -17.83
CA ILE A 41 -14.64 -18.99 -18.91
C ILE A 41 -14.06 -20.39 -18.66
N ASN A 42 -14.43 -21.32 -19.53
CA ASN A 42 -13.79 -22.63 -19.65
C ASN A 42 -12.31 -22.42 -20.01
N ILE A 43 -11.39 -22.67 -19.08
CA ILE A 43 -9.97 -22.84 -19.42
C ILE A 43 -9.77 -24.31 -19.77
N THR A 44 -10.20 -24.69 -20.96
CA THR A 44 -9.60 -25.80 -21.70
C THR A 44 -9.62 -25.42 -23.17
N GLN A 45 -8.43 -25.41 -23.78
CA GLN A 45 -8.13 -25.28 -25.21
C GLN A 45 -7.98 -23.85 -25.77
N HIS A 46 -6.73 -23.41 -25.94
CA HIS A 46 -6.05 -23.24 -27.24
C HIS A 46 -4.89 -22.24 -27.11
N ILE A 47 -3.66 -22.76 -27.08
CA ILE A 47 -2.53 -22.09 -27.76
C ILE A 47 -1.85 -23.18 -28.57
N SER A 48 -2.16 -23.21 -29.86
CA SER A 48 -1.37 -23.90 -30.88
C SER A 48 -0.09 -23.08 -31.07
N THR A 49 1.07 -23.67 -30.82
CA THR A 49 2.35 -23.15 -31.30
C THR A 49 2.54 -23.54 -32.77
N PRO A 50 2.95 -22.62 -33.67
CA PRO A 50 3.54 -23.00 -34.94
C PRO A 50 5.07 -23.00 -34.83
N GLY A 51 5.66 -24.15 -35.19
CA GLY A 51 6.95 -24.20 -35.88
C GLY A 51 8.24 -24.18 -35.05
N SER A 52 8.74 -25.36 -34.70
CA SER A 52 10.08 -25.80 -35.12
C SER A 52 10.26 -27.30 -34.85
N SER A 53 10.67 -28.03 -35.88
CA SER A 53 10.86 -29.48 -35.87
C SER A 53 12.09 -29.88 -35.03
N PRO A 54 12.07 -31.06 -34.39
CA PRO A 54 13.20 -31.62 -33.65
C PRO A 54 14.07 -32.55 -34.53
N PRO A 55 15.33 -32.80 -34.15
CA PRO A 55 15.95 -34.08 -34.42
C PRO A 55 16.26 -34.77 -33.09
N TYR A 56 15.63 -35.91 -32.84
CA TYR A 56 16.34 -37.18 -32.68
C TYR A 56 15.30 -38.28 -32.45
N ALA A 57 15.22 -39.18 -33.42
CA ALA A 57 14.49 -40.42 -33.31
C ALA A 57 15.31 -41.42 -32.49
N THR A 58 14.70 -42.05 -31.50
CA THR A 58 14.97 -43.47 -31.20
C THR A 58 13.65 -44.20 -30.98
N ARG A 59 13.51 -45.30 -31.71
CA ARG A 59 12.37 -46.22 -31.79
C ARG A 59 12.39 -47.21 -30.63
N ALA A 60 11.19 -47.66 -30.23
CA ALA A 60 10.78 -48.93 -29.60
C ALA A 60 9.94 -48.67 -28.34
N LYS A 61 8.78 -49.30 -28.07
CA LYS A 61 8.06 -50.44 -28.65
C LYS A 61 6.57 -50.24 -28.32
N ALA A 62 5.69 -50.58 -29.27
CA ALA A 62 4.25 -50.66 -29.05
C ALA A 62 3.90 -51.89 -28.20
N GLY A 63 3.01 -51.71 -27.23
CA GLY A 63 2.49 -52.79 -26.40
C GLY A 63 1.19 -52.40 -25.72
N ALA A 64 0.09 -52.99 -26.20
CA ALA A 64 -1.18 -53.21 -25.51
C ALA A 64 -2.03 -51.98 -25.12
N ALA A 65 -2.92 -51.61 -26.05
CA ALA A 65 -4.20 -51.00 -25.72
C ALA A 65 -5.03 -51.96 -24.84
N ARG A 66 -5.38 -51.52 -23.63
CA ARG A 66 -6.50 -52.08 -22.86
C ARG A 66 -7.20 -50.98 -22.05
N ARG A 67 -8.42 -50.67 -22.51
CA ARG A 67 -9.57 -50.05 -21.83
C ARG A 67 -9.34 -49.55 -20.39
N ALA A 68 -9.28 -48.23 -20.23
CA ALA A 68 -9.78 -47.54 -19.04
C ALA A 68 -10.73 -46.43 -19.50
N THR A 69 -11.98 -46.82 -19.73
CA THR A 69 -13.10 -45.94 -20.01
C THR A 69 -13.26 -44.89 -18.91
N ALA A 70 -13.20 -43.61 -19.30
CA ALA A 70 -14.01 -42.52 -18.78
C ALA A 70 -14.28 -42.52 -17.26
N ARG A 71 -13.25 -42.24 -16.43
CA ARG A 71 -13.43 -41.81 -15.03
C ARG A 71 -12.57 -40.59 -14.71
N HIS A 72 -12.79 -39.49 -15.42
CA HIS A 72 -12.43 -38.14 -14.96
C HIS A 72 -13.44 -37.10 -15.49
N ARG A 73 -14.73 -37.45 -15.45
CA ARG A 73 -15.79 -36.46 -15.66
C ARG A 73 -15.91 -35.60 -14.41
N ASN A 74 -15.26 -34.44 -14.51
CA ASN A 74 -15.66 -33.15 -13.97
C ASN A 74 -16.80 -33.21 -12.93
N ARG A 75 -16.44 -33.27 -11.65
CA ARG A 75 -17.37 -33.32 -10.51
C ARG A 75 -17.84 -31.94 -10.05
N TYR A 76 -17.69 -30.90 -10.86
CA TYR A 76 -18.33 -29.61 -10.60
C TYR A 76 -19.74 -29.60 -11.22
N ARG A 77 -20.63 -30.45 -10.68
CA ARG A 77 -22.06 -30.18 -10.75
C ARG A 77 -22.30 -28.85 -10.07
N ALA A 78 -23.18 -28.02 -10.63
CA ALA A 78 -23.69 -26.77 -10.07
C ALA A 78 -24.48 -26.99 -8.76
N ALA A 79 -23.85 -27.62 -7.77
CA ALA A 79 -24.21 -27.45 -6.38
C ALA A 79 -23.92 -25.98 -6.07
N ARG A 80 -24.89 -25.27 -5.49
CA ARG A 80 -24.64 -23.99 -4.82
C ARG A 80 -23.36 -24.15 -3.99
N VAL A 81 -22.23 -23.64 -4.47
CA VAL A 81 -20.97 -23.68 -3.73
C VAL A 81 -21.14 -22.68 -2.61
N THR A 82 -21.64 -23.16 -1.48
CA THR A 82 -21.83 -22.33 -0.30
C THR A 82 -20.47 -21.94 0.24
N ARG A 83 -20.30 -20.68 0.68
CA ARG A 83 -19.12 -20.14 1.39
C ARG A 83 -18.87 -20.81 2.77
N ARG A 84 -19.26 -22.07 2.92
CA ARG A 84 -19.24 -22.84 4.17
C ARG A 84 -17.83 -23.33 4.46
N ILE A 85 -17.42 -23.12 5.70
CA ILE A 85 -16.17 -23.62 6.24
C ILE A 85 -16.20 -25.15 6.22
N PRO A 86 -15.17 -25.83 5.68
CA PRO A 86 -15.08 -27.29 5.76
C PRO A 86 -15.16 -27.77 7.21
N LYS A 87 -16.00 -28.78 7.51
CA LYS A 87 -16.20 -29.27 8.90
C LYS A 87 -14.88 -29.61 9.63
N ARG A 88 -13.91 -30.19 8.91
CA ARG A 88 -12.58 -30.54 9.43
C ARG A 88 -11.72 -29.32 9.82
N TRP A 89 -12.05 -28.13 9.34
CA TRP A 89 -11.34 -26.88 9.64
C TRP A 89 -11.88 -26.17 10.88
N LEU A 90 -13.02 -26.60 11.43
CA LEU A 90 -13.63 -25.94 12.60
C LEU A 90 -12.77 -25.98 13.88
N ARG A 91 -11.76 -26.86 13.91
CA ARG A 91 -10.75 -26.98 14.98
C ARG A 91 -9.37 -26.44 14.58
N GLN A 92 -9.30 -25.63 13.53
CA GLN A 92 -8.07 -25.06 12.99
C GLN A 92 -8.19 -23.53 12.99
N ASN A 93 -7.08 -22.81 12.80
CA ASN A 93 -7.19 -21.40 12.45
C ASN A 93 -7.73 -21.30 11.02
N VAL A 94 -8.83 -20.56 10.85
CA VAL A 94 -9.47 -20.36 9.56
C VAL A 94 -9.52 -18.87 9.25
N PHE A 95 -9.07 -18.55 8.05
CA PHE A 95 -8.99 -17.21 7.53
C PHE A 95 -9.77 -17.10 6.22
N PHE A 96 -10.06 -15.89 5.78
CA PHE A 96 -10.66 -15.60 4.48
C PHE A 96 -9.88 -14.48 3.79
N SER A 97 -9.79 -14.53 2.45
CA SER A 97 -9.24 -13.42 1.66
C SER A 97 -10.10 -12.17 1.80
N VAL A 98 -9.50 -11.04 2.18
CA VAL A 98 -10.24 -9.79 2.34
C VAL A 98 -10.80 -9.30 1.01
N HIS A 99 -9.98 -9.30 -0.04
CA HIS A 99 -10.37 -8.83 -1.37
C HIS A 99 -10.65 -10.00 -2.34
N PRO A 100 -11.60 -9.83 -3.28
CA PRO A 100 -11.91 -10.82 -4.30
C PRO A 100 -10.89 -10.78 -5.43
N LEU A 101 -10.86 -11.86 -6.22
CA LEU A 101 -9.88 -12.09 -7.26
C LEU A 101 -10.53 -12.30 -8.63
N THR A 102 -9.83 -11.90 -9.69
CA THR A 102 -10.27 -12.07 -11.08
C THR A 102 -10.27 -13.55 -11.49
N GLN A 103 -9.32 -14.31 -10.95
CA GLN A 103 -9.20 -15.76 -11.12
C GLN A 103 -8.43 -16.38 -9.94
N ILE A 104 -8.49 -17.71 -9.84
CA ILE A 104 -7.53 -18.45 -9.00
C ILE A 104 -6.14 -18.31 -9.65
N PRO A 105 -5.11 -17.83 -8.93
CA PRO A 105 -3.77 -17.74 -9.49
C PRO A 105 -3.28 -19.11 -10.03
N PRO A 106 -2.51 -19.15 -11.13
CA PRO A 106 -2.18 -20.40 -11.83
C PRO A 106 -1.17 -21.27 -11.09
N HIS A 107 -0.35 -20.67 -10.25
CA HIS A 107 0.60 -21.35 -9.37
C HIS A 107 0.89 -20.49 -8.14
N ASN A 108 1.39 -21.11 -7.06
CA ASN A 108 1.94 -20.36 -5.93
C ASN A 108 3.40 -19.92 -6.19
N VAL A 109 4.05 -19.34 -5.18
CA VAL A 109 5.44 -18.86 -5.26
C VAL A 109 6.47 -19.96 -5.54
N SER A 110 6.16 -21.23 -5.21
CA SER A 110 7.02 -22.38 -5.50
C SER A 110 6.68 -23.08 -6.82
N GLY A 111 5.74 -22.54 -7.60
CA GLY A 111 5.30 -23.13 -8.87
C GLY A 111 4.24 -24.24 -8.72
N HIS A 112 3.73 -24.50 -7.52
CA HIS A 112 2.68 -25.50 -7.30
C HIS A 112 1.36 -25.07 -7.93
N ARG A 113 0.76 -25.93 -8.75
CA ARG A 113 -0.44 -25.60 -9.57
C ARG A 113 -1.78 -26.04 -8.98
N ASP A 114 -1.77 -26.84 -7.92
CA ASP A 114 -3.00 -27.24 -7.25
C ASP A 114 -3.59 -26.07 -6.45
N PRO A 115 -4.84 -25.64 -6.73
CA PRO A 115 -5.51 -24.53 -6.04
C PRO A 115 -5.52 -24.64 -4.52
N ARG A 116 -5.45 -25.86 -3.97
CA ARG A 116 -5.41 -26.08 -2.52
C ARG A 116 -4.17 -25.49 -1.86
N TYR A 117 -3.11 -25.19 -2.59
CA TYR A 117 -1.86 -24.64 -2.05
C TYR A 117 -1.55 -23.26 -2.63
N ILE A 118 -2.57 -22.60 -3.19
CA ILE A 118 -2.48 -21.28 -3.81
C ILE A 118 -3.30 -20.30 -2.97
N SER A 119 -2.68 -19.18 -2.60
CA SER A 119 -3.30 -18.06 -1.89
C SER A 119 -3.48 -16.85 -2.82
N SER A 120 -4.08 -15.78 -2.29
CA SER A 120 -4.15 -14.49 -2.99
C SER A 120 -2.79 -14.01 -3.46
N GLN A 121 -2.77 -13.37 -4.63
CA GLN A 121 -1.60 -12.78 -5.26
C GLN A 121 -1.98 -11.42 -5.86
N LEU A 122 -1.09 -10.43 -5.73
CA LEU A 122 -1.39 -9.03 -6.04
C LEU A 122 -1.95 -8.87 -7.45
N PRO A 123 -1.36 -9.44 -8.53
CA PRO A 123 -1.86 -9.23 -9.90
C PRO A 123 -3.30 -9.69 -10.13
N TYR A 124 -3.83 -10.56 -9.26
CA TYR A 124 -5.16 -11.14 -9.40
C TYR A 124 -6.19 -10.53 -8.47
N ILE A 125 -5.84 -9.58 -7.60
CA ILE A 125 -6.83 -8.81 -6.82
C ILE A 125 -7.69 -8.02 -7.81
N ALA A 126 -9.00 -8.26 -7.80
CA ALA A 126 -9.95 -7.68 -8.75
C ALA A 126 -10.46 -6.30 -8.32
N ALA A 127 -10.73 -6.14 -7.04
CA ALA A 127 -11.29 -4.92 -6.48
C ALA A 127 -10.95 -4.82 -4.99
N ILE A 128 -10.98 -3.62 -4.43
CA ILE A 128 -11.11 -3.41 -2.99
C ILE A 128 -12.53 -2.95 -2.65
N ASN A 129 -13.06 -3.44 -1.53
CA ASN A 129 -14.40 -3.11 -1.01
C ASN A 129 -14.33 -2.58 0.43
N THR A 130 -13.11 -2.38 0.96
CA THR A 130 -12.83 -1.93 2.32
C THR A 130 -11.38 -1.45 2.37
N LEU A 131 -11.10 -0.46 3.23
CA LEU A 131 -9.79 -0.41 3.90
C LEU A 131 -9.89 -1.20 5.21
N PHE A 132 -8.79 -1.75 5.69
CA PHE A 132 -8.78 -2.56 6.91
C PHE A 132 -7.57 -2.29 7.79
N ALA A 133 -7.65 -2.66 9.06
CA ALA A 133 -6.51 -2.62 9.98
C ALA A 133 -6.62 -3.76 11.00
N GLU A 134 -5.47 -4.29 11.42
CA GLU A 134 -5.37 -5.25 12.52
C GLU A 134 -4.73 -4.59 13.72
N TYR A 135 -5.22 -4.92 14.91
CA TYR A 135 -4.64 -4.50 16.18
C TYR A 135 -4.38 -5.74 17.02
N ASP A 136 -3.12 -6.01 17.42
CA ASP A 136 -2.76 -7.14 18.29
C ASP A 136 -2.70 -6.66 19.74
N GLY A 137 -3.45 -7.30 20.64
CA GLY A 137 -3.48 -6.92 22.06
C GLY A 137 -2.10 -7.05 22.74
N LYS A 138 -1.18 -7.84 22.18
CA LYS A 138 0.19 -7.95 22.69
C LYS A 138 0.98 -6.65 22.59
N ASP A 139 0.67 -5.81 21.60
CA ASP A 139 1.40 -4.55 21.40
C ASP A 139 1.08 -3.54 22.52
N TYR A 140 -0.07 -3.71 23.16
CA TYR A 140 -0.62 -2.87 24.23
C TYR A 140 -0.17 -3.25 25.64
N VAL A 141 0.71 -4.25 25.75
CA VAL A 141 1.39 -4.60 27.00
C VAL A 141 2.55 -3.63 27.23
N ARG A 142 2.52 -2.91 28.36
CA ARG A 142 3.48 -1.86 28.73
C ARG A 142 4.61 -2.40 29.61
N LEU A 143 5.72 -1.66 29.69
CA LEU A 143 6.96 -2.10 30.37
C LEU A 143 6.74 -2.66 31.78
N PRO A 144 6.01 -2.00 32.71
CA PRO A 144 5.82 -2.54 34.06
C PRO A 144 5.09 -3.88 34.08
N GLU A 145 4.29 -4.18 33.06
CA GLU A 145 3.43 -5.36 32.98
C GLU A 145 4.16 -6.58 32.41
N TYR A 146 5.22 -6.38 31.63
CA TYR A 146 6.04 -7.48 31.10
C TYR A 146 7.44 -7.59 31.70
N ALA A 147 7.91 -6.58 32.44
CA ALA A 147 9.29 -6.52 32.93
C ALA A 147 9.68 -7.73 33.79
N SER A 148 8.75 -8.27 34.59
CA SER A 148 8.99 -9.45 35.43
C SER A 148 9.24 -10.74 34.63
N PHE A 149 8.86 -10.78 33.35
CA PHE A 149 9.07 -11.93 32.46
C PHE A 149 10.35 -11.81 31.63
N LEU A 150 11.10 -10.72 31.77
CA LEU A 150 12.40 -10.58 31.11
C LEU A 150 13.45 -11.48 31.78
N PRO A 151 14.40 -12.05 31.01
CA PRO A 151 15.47 -12.86 31.60
C PRO A 151 16.37 -12.03 32.52
N ARG A 152 16.87 -12.64 33.61
CA ARG A 152 17.76 -11.95 34.57
C ARG A 152 19.00 -11.30 33.95
N HIS A 153 19.47 -11.84 32.82
CA HIS A 153 20.63 -11.35 32.08
C HIS A 153 20.26 -10.43 30.90
N PHE A 154 19.02 -9.91 30.84
CA PHE A 154 18.50 -9.13 29.71
C PHE A 154 19.42 -7.99 29.27
N VAL A 155 19.98 -7.23 30.21
CA VAL A 155 20.87 -6.08 29.92
C VAL A 155 22.16 -6.50 29.21
N ARG A 156 22.58 -7.77 29.35
CA ARG A 156 23.79 -8.32 28.71
C ARG A 156 23.52 -8.94 27.34
N LEU A 157 22.25 -9.04 26.93
CA LEU A 157 21.88 -9.58 25.62
C LEU A 157 22.19 -8.59 24.50
N SER A 158 22.43 -9.10 23.29
CA SER A 158 22.53 -8.25 22.09
C SER A 158 21.20 -7.52 21.81
N PRO A 159 21.19 -6.41 21.07
CA PRO A 159 19.95 -5.69 20.75
C PRO A 159 18.88 -6.55 20.04
N VAL A 160 19.31 -7.52 19.21
CA VAL A 160 18.38 -8.45 18.53
C VAL A 160 17.73 -9.40 19.54
N GLU A 161 18.52 -9.95 20.47
CA GLU A 161 18.04 -10.86 21.51
C GLU A 161 17.16 -10.13 22.52
N GLN A 162 17.47 -8.88 22.87
CA GLN A 162 16.62 -8.04 23.69
C GLN A 162 15.24 -7.86 23.06
N ARG A 163 15.15 -7.55 21.76
CA ARG A 163 13.85 -7.46 21.04
C ARG A 163 13.06 -8.76 21.09
N LYS A 164 13.73 -9.91 20.91
CA LYS A 164 13.09 -11.24 21.04
C LYS A 164 12.58 -11.50 22.45
N ALA A 165 13.39 -11.18 23.47
CA ALA A 165 13.02 -11.35 24.88
C ALA A 165 11.84 -10.45 25.27
N VAL A 166 11.80 -9.20 24.81
CA VAL A 166 10.65 -8.30 25.03
C VAL A 166 9.39 -8.86 24.38
N ARG A 167 9.46 -9.34 23.13
CA ARG A 167 8.32 -9.95 22.45
C ARG A 167 7.78 -11.17 23.22
N ALA A 168 8.67 -12.03 23.70
CA ALA A 168 8.30 -13.20 24.49
C ALA A 168 7.68 -12.80 25.84
N ALA A 169 8.26 -11.83 26.54
CA ALA A 169 7.74 -11.31 27.81
C ALA A 169 6.35 -10.68 27.66
N LYS A 170 6.14 -9.86 26.63
CA LYS A 170 4.82 -9.31 26.28
C LYS A 170 3.81 -10.42 25.98
N GLU A 171 4.22 -11.46 25.27
CA GLU A 171 3.35 -12.59 24.94
C GLU A 171 2.91 -13.35 26.21
N VAL A 172 3.83 -13.60 27.15
CA VAL A 172 3.49 -14.20 28.45
C VAL A 172 2.49 -13.32 29.21
N ALA A 173 2.80 -12.03 29.38
CA ALA A 173 1.92 -11.09 30.06
C ALA A 173 0.52 -11.02 29.42
N PHE A 174 0.46 -10.95 28.09
CA PHE A 174 -0.79 -10.92 27.34
C PHE A 174 -1.67 -12.13 27.64
N TYR A 175 -1.13 -13.35 27.56
CA TYR A 175 -1.93 -14.57 27.76
C TYR A 175 -2.36 -14.79 29.21
N LEU A 176 -1.73 -14.13 30.20
CA LEU A 176 -2.22 -14.15 31.58
C LEU A 176 -3.52 -13.34 31.76
N CYS A 177 -3.71 -12.27 30.99
CA CYS A 177 -4.93 -11.44 31.07
C CYS A 177 -5.31 -10.81 29.72
N PRO A 178 -5.74 -11.59 28.70
CA PRO A 178 -6.02 -11.04 27.36
C PRO A 178 -7.06 -9.93 27.35
N ALA A 179 -8.09 -10.05 28.21
CA ALA A 179 -9.21 -9.11 28.26
C ALA A 179 -8.77 -7.67 28.59
N GLN A 180 -7.82 -7.51 29.53
CA GLN A 180 -7.30 -6.21 29.93
C GLN A 180 -6.66 -5.47 28.73
N TYR A 181 -5.78 -6.14 27.99
CA TYR A 181 -5.07 -5.51 26.87
C TYR A 181 -5.99 -5.27 25.68
N LYS A 182 -6.91 -6.22 25.42
CA LYS A 182 -7.94 -6.05 24.40
C LYS A 182 -8.91 -4.92 24.73
N GLN A 183 -9.20 -4.64 26.01
CA GLN A 183 -10.03 -3.49 26.35
C GLN A 183 -9.34 -2.18 25.96
N ARG A 184 -8.05 -2.03 26.26
CA ARG A 184 -7.26 -0.84 25.83
C ARG A 184 -7.29 -0.63 24.33
N VAL A 185 -7.08 -1.71 23.57
CA VAL A 185 -7.14 -1.66 22.09
C VAL A 185 -8.52 -1.21 21.62
N LEU A 186 -9.59 -1.75 22.21
CA LEU A 186 -10.95 -1.40 21.84
C LEU A 186 -11.30 0.06 22.17
N ASP A 187 -10.80 0.58 23.29
CA ASP A 187 -10.98 1.97 23.68
C ASP A 187 -10.29 2.92 22.67
N GLU A 188 -9.07 2.59 22.22
CA GLU A 188 -8.39 3.35 21.16
C GLU A 188 -9.14 3.27 19.82
N ILE A 189 -9.61 2.08 19.42
CA ILE A 189 -10.43 1.90 18.20
C ILE A 189 -11.70 2.75 18.26
N ARG A 190 -12.36 2.83 19.42
CA ARG A 190 -13.58 3.62 19.63
C ARG A 190 -13.33 5.12 19.64
N ALA A 191 -12.09 5.54 19.90
CA ALA A 191 -11.68 6.94 19.88
C ALA A 191 -11.23 7.41 18.49
N LEU A 192 -11.13 6.52 17.50
CA LEU A 192 -10.79 6.90 16.12
C LEU A 192 -11.82 7.86 15.55
N GLU A 193 -11.34 8.92 14.90
CA GLU A 193 -12.19 9.90 14.23
C GLU A 193 -13.07 9.25 13.16
N SER A 194 -12.46 8.37 12.36
CA SER A 194 -13.18 7.50 11.43
C SER A 194 -13.52 6.16 12.09
N ALA A 195 -14.74 6.05 12.60
CA ALA A 195 -15.22 4.82 13.24
C ALA A 195 -15.28 3.63 12.24
N PRO A 196 -14.78 2.44 12.58
CA PRO A 196 -14.92 1.26 11.71
C PRO A 196 -16.39 0.88 11.48
N SER A 197 -16.73 0.47 10.26
CA SER A 197 -18.04 -0.11 9.92
C SER A 197 -18.24 -1.47 10.61
N VAL A 198 -17.18 -2.25 10.68
CA VAL A 198 -17.19 -3.57 11.30
C VAL A 198 -15.96 -3.73 12.19
N ILE A 199 -16.17 -4.23 13.40
CA ILE A 199 -15.11 -4.61 14.33
C ILE A 199 -15.31 -6.10 14.65
N VAL A 200 -14.28 -6.90 14.38
CA VAL A 200 -14.24 -8.32 14.71
C VAL A 200 -13.20 -8.54 15.79
N ASP A 201 -13.62 -9.10 16.92
CA ASP A 201 -12.71 -9.68 17.90
C ASP A 201 -12.08 -10.94 17.30
N SER A 202 -10.77 -10.90 17.06
CA SER A 202 -10.00 -11.99 16.47
C SER A 202 -9.54 -13.03 17.51
N GLY A 203 -9.92 -12.85 18.77
CA GLY A 203 -9.44 -13.58 19.93
C GLY A 203 -8.20 -12.95 20.55
N GLY A 204 -7.22 -12.55 19.73
CA GLY A 204 -5.96 -11.93 20.18
C GLY A 204 -5.93 -10.39 20.12
N GLY A 205 -6.97 -9.78 19.57
CA GLY A 205 -7.03 -8.37 19.24
C GLY A 205 -8.23 -8.11 18.33
N TYR A 206 -8.17 -7.13 17.43
CA TYR A 206 -9.30 -6.79 16.56
C TYR A 206 -8.91 -6.65 15.09
N HIS A 207 -9.84 -7.03 14.22
CA HIS A 207 -9.83 -6.65 12.82
C HIS A 207 -10.90 -5.57 12.61
N CYS A 208 -10.50 -4.44 12.06
CA CYS A 208 -11.38 -3.31 11.75
C CYS A 208 -11.53 -3.17 10.24
N TYR A 209 -12.75 -2.88 9.79
CA TYR A 209 -13.09 -2.70 8.39
C TYR A 209 -13.83 -1.39 8.20
N TRP A 210 -13.35 -0.55 7.28
CA TRP A 210 -14.03 0.64 6.77
C TRP A 210 -14.59 0.30 5.40
N LEU A 211 -15.85 -0.13 5.40
CA LEU A 211 -16.50 -0.70 4.23
C LEU A 211 -16.74 0.40 3.18
N LEU A 212 -16.32 0.13 1.95
CA LEU A 212 -16.52 1.04 0.83
C LEU A 212 -17.94 0.89 0.27
N ARG A 213 -18.56 2.03 -0.04
CA ARG A 213 -19.86 2.11 -0.73
C ARG A 213 -19.79 1.37 -2.06
N ASP A 214 -18.81 1.76 -2.88
CA ASP A 214 -18.57 1.27 -4.23
C ASP A 214 -17.31 0.39 -4.26
N ALA A 215 -17.33 -0.65 -5.08
CA ALA A 215 -16.14 -1.45 -5.34
C ALA A 215 -15.16 -0.62 -6.17
N VAL A 216 -13.89 -0.58 -5.76
CA VAL A 216 -12.82 0.06 -6.55
C VAL A 216 -12.08 -1.04 -7.30
N PRO A 217 -12.22 -1.14 -8.64
CA PRO A 217 -11.49 -2.10 -9.44
C PRO A 217 -9.97 -1.88 -9.30
N VAL A 218 -9.19 -2.95 -9.24
CA VAL A 218 -7.73 -2.87 -9.13
C VAL A 218 -7.09 -3.39 -10.41
N ASP A 219 -6.29 -2.55 -11.05
CA ASP A 219 -5.52 -2.90 -12.24
C ASP A 219 -4.08 -2.42 -12.13
N ALA A 220 -3.30 -2.50 -13.20
CA ALA A 220 -1.89 -2.09 -13.17
C ALA A 220 -1.70 -0.58 -12.96
N SER A 221 -2.68 0.24 -13.33
CA SER A 221 -2.60 1.71 -13.29
C SER A 221 -2.84 2.31 -11.91
N ASN A 222 -3.63 1.66 -11.05
CA ASN A 222 -4.02 2.19 -9.74
C ASN A 222 -3.57 1.35 -8.54
N ARG A 223 -3.02 0.15 -8.76
CA ARG A 223 -2.66 -0.77 -7.66
C ARG A 223 -1.67 -0.19 -6.68
N ALA A 224 -0.66 0.53 -7.17
CA ALA A 224 0.37 1.13 -6.31
C ALA A 224 -0.24 2.19 -5.38
N ASP A 225 -1.13 3.03 -5.90
CA ASP A 225 -1.80 4.08 -5.14
C ASP A 225 -2.70 3.47 -4.06
N ILE A 226 -3.50 2.45 -4.42
CA ILE A 226 -4.34 1.73 -3.46
C ILE A 226 -3.49 1.05 -2.37
N GLN A 227 -2.34 0.49 -2.72
CA GLN A 227 -1.40 -0.06 -1.73
C GLN A 227 -0.88 1.03 -0.80
N ALA A 228 -0.48 2.19 -1.32
CA ALA A 228 -0.01 3.32 -0.52
C ALA A 228 -1.10 3.82 0.43
N THR A 229 -2.32 4.01 -0.06
CA THR A 229 -3.48 4.44 0.74
C THR A 229 -3.80 3.43 1.85
N GLN A 230 -3.80 2.12 1.56
CA GLN A 230 -3.99 1.09 2.59
C GLN A 230 -2.88 1.08 3.66
N HIS A 231 -1.61 1.31 3.27
CA HIS A 231 -0.51 1.43 4.24
C HIS A 231 -0.63 2.69 5.08
N GLY A 232 -0.89 3.84 4.46
CA GLY A 232 -1.10 5.12 5.15
C GLY A 232 -2.30 5.06 6.09
N TRP A 233 -3.39 4.41 5.66
CA TRP A 233 -4.57 4.16 6.50
C TRP A 233 -4.20 3.40 7.76
N VAL A 234 -3.50 2.27 7.62
CA VAL A 234 -3.07 1.45 8.76
C VAL A 234 -2.19 2.25 9.72
N GLN A 235 -1.26 3.06 9.22
CA GLN A 235 -0.41 3.91 10.06
C GLN A 235 -1.22 4.99 10.79
N MET A 236 -2.07 5.70 10.06
CA MET A 236 -2.92 6.78 10.58
C MET A 236 -3.83 6.29 11.71
N VAL A 237 -4.45 5.12 11.54
CA VAL A 237 -5.36 4.55 12.54
C VAL A 237 -4.64 3.74 13.62
N GLY A 238 -3.30 3.71 13.62
CA GLY A 238 -2.49 3.00 14.62
C GLY A 238 -2.54 1.48 14.56
N GLY A 239 -2.89 0.90 13.40
CA GLY A 239 -2.89 -0.55 13.18
C GLY A 239 -1.49 -1.13 12.94
N ASP A 240 -1.40 -2.47 12.92
CA ASP A 240 -0.15 -3.20 12.65
C ASP A 240 0.38 -2.89 11.23
N PRO A 241 1.52 -2.19 11.06
CA PRO A 241 2.05 -1.83 9.76
C PRO A 241 2.47 -3.05 8.92
N GLY A 242 2.69 -4.22 9.55
CA GLY A 242 2.93 -5.49 8.87
C GLY A 242 1.68 -6.15 8.26
N ALA A 243 0.50 -5.59 8.54
CA ALA A 243 -0.80 -6.13 8.13
C ALA A 243 -1.51 -5.25 7.07
N ALA A 244 -0.79 -4.52 6.22
CA ALA A 244 -1.35 -3.60 5.22
C ALA A 244 -1.37 -4.13 3.77
N ASP A 245 -0.92 -5.35 3.49
CA ASP A 245 -0.87 -5.89 2.13
C ASP A 245 -2.27 -6.32 1.61
N LEU A 246 -2.62 -5.96 0.36
CA LEU A 246 -3.94 -6.24 -0.24
C LEU A 246 -4.28 -7.74 -0.39
N ARG A 247 -3.32 -8.65 -0.26
CA ARG A 247 -3.58 -10.11 -0.28
C ARG A 247 -3.99 -10.64 1.09
N ARG A 248 -4.22 -9.76 2.07
CA ARG A 248 -4.45 -10.16 3.46
C ARG A 248 -5.55 -11.21 3.60
N VAL A 249 -5.31 -12.15 4.50
CA VAL A 249 -6.32 -13.09 5.00
C VAL A 249 -6.58 -12.79 6.46
N LEU A 250 -7.85 -12.72 6.87
CA LEU A 250 -8.26 -12.41 8.24
C LEU A 250 -9.11 -13.53 8.82
N ARG A 251 -9.11 -13.69 10.15
CA ARG A 251 -9.87 -14.78 10.80
C ARG A 251 -11.37 -14.66 10.54
N VAL A 252 -12.02 -15.80 10.33
CA VAL A 252 -13.45 -15.88 10.02
C VAL A 252 -14.31 -15.78 11.30
N PRO A 253 -15.25 -14.82 11.41
CA PRO A 253 -16.20 -14.79 12.51
C PRO A 253 -17.03 -16.07 12.62
N GLY A 254 -17.16 -16.59 13.84
CA GLY A 254 -17.75 -17.89 14.16
C GLY A 254 -16.73 -19.03 14.32
N THR A 255 -15.46 -18.83 14.00
CA THR A 255 -14.38 -19.83 14.23
C THR A 255 -13.60 -19.53 15.51
N HIS A 256 -12.59 -20.35 15.84
CA HIS A 256 -11.77 -20.16 17.05
C HIS A 256 -10.35 -19.76 16.68
N ASN A 257 -9.73 -18.93 17.50
CA ASN A 257 -8.31 -18.64 17.41
C ASN A 257 -7.51 -19.69 18.18
N MET A 258 -6.93 -20.64 17.44
CA MET A 258 -6.22 -21.81 17.96
C MET A 258 -4.74 -21.53 18.25
N LYS A 259 -4.36 -20.27 18.53
CA LYS A 259 -2.99 -19.95 18.94
C LYS A 259 -2.67 -20.69 20.26
N PRO A 260 -1.51 -21.37 20.38
CA PRO A 260 -1.19 -22.20 21.55
C PRO A 260 -1.26 -21.48 22.90
N GLY A 261 -0.98 -20.17 22.94
CA GLY A 261 -1.00 -19.40 24.19
C GLY A 261 -2.38 -19.25 24.84
N PHE A 262 -3.48 -19.61 24.15
CA PHE A 262 -4.81 -19.69 24.75
C PHE A 262 -5.12 -21.01 25.47
N GLY A 263 -4.21 -21.99 25.41
CA GLY A 263 -4.41 -23.30 26.05
C GLY A 263 -5.68 -24.01 25.58
N ASP A 264 -6.42 -24.58 26.53
CA ASP A 264 -7.61 -25.39 26.27
C ASP A 264 -8.90 -24.58 26.04
N ALA A 265 -8.83 -23.24 26.16
CA ALA A 265 -9.96 -22.33 26.00
C ALA A 265 -9.73 -21.31 24.86
N PRO A 266 -9.58 -21.76 23.60
CA PRO A 266 -9.37 -20.86 22.47
C PRO A 266 -10.57 -19.92 22.31
N PRO A 267 -10.37 -18.59 22.22
CA PRO A 267 -11.46 -17.65 22.09
C PRO A 267 -12.14 -17.77 20.72
N GLN A 268 -13.47 -17.59 20.71
CA GLN A 268 -14.23 -17.50 19.48
C GLN A 268 -14.01 -16.13 18.81
N VAL A 269 -13.85 -16.15 17.49
CA VAL A 269 -13.79 -14.96 16.64
C VAL A 269 -15.23 -14.45 16.48
N GLN A 270 -15.50 -13.21 16.88
CA GLN A 270 -16.87 -12.70 16.97
C GLN A 270 -16.98 -11.23 16.57
N PHE A 271 -18.16 -10.81 16.12
CA PHE A 271 -18.43 -9.41 15.87
C PHE A 271 -18.55 -8.66 17.20
N VAL A 272 -17.88 -7.51 17.29
CA VAL A 272 -18.09 -6.51 18.35
C VAL A 272 -19.05 -5.43 17.85
N THR A 273 -18.80 -4.93 16.65
CA THR A 273 -19.64 -3.95 15.95
C THR A 273 -19.88 -4.42 14.53
N CYS A 274 -21.10 -4.25 14.04
CA CYS A 274 -21.48 -4.65 12.68
C CYS A 274 -22.53 -3.69 12.11
N ASP A 275 -22.06 -2.60 11.52
CA ASP A 275 -22.89 -1.58 10.87
C ASP A 275 -22.59 -1.57 9.36
N PHE A 276 -23.37 -2.35 8.61
CA PHE A 276 -23.26 -2.41 7.15
C PHE A 276 -23.84 -1.19 6.44
N ALA A 277 -24.47 -0.25 7.16
CA ALA A 277 -24.94 1.01 6.58
C ALA A 277 -23.87 2.11 6.66
N ARG A 278 -22.88 1.96 7.56
CA ARG A 278 -21.69 2.82 7.61
C ARG A 278 -20.77 2.52 6.45
N LEU A 279 -20.95 3.26 5.37
CA LEU A 279 -20.18 3.12 4.13
C LEU A 279 -19.40 4.40 3.84
N TYR A 280 -18.17 4.22 3.39
CA TYR A 280 -17.26 5.29 3.01
C TYR A 280 -17.08 5.34 1.50
N THR A 281 -16.74 6.51 0.94
CA THR A 281 -16.14 6.51 -0.40
C THR A 281 -14.64 6.25 -0.29
N TYR A 282 -14.04 5.70 -1.34
CA TYR A 282 -12.58 5.51 -1.35
C TYR A 282 -11.84 6.85 -1.29
N SER A 283 -12.30 7.85 -2.05
CA SER A 283 -11.71 9.20 -2.07
C SER A 283 -11.76 9.89 -0.70
N GLU A 284 -12.83 9.70 0.09
CA GLU A 284 -12.89 10.22 1.46
C GLU A 284 -11.80 9.62 2.36
N LEU A 285 -11.61 8.30 2.28
CA LEU A 285 -10.60 7.63 3.12
C LEU A 285 -9.18 7.95 2.65
N GLU A 286 -8.98 8.05 1.33
CA GLU A 286 -7.72 8.47 0.72
C GLU A 286 -7.35 9.90 1.14
N GLN A 287 -8.29 10.85 1.04
CA GLN A 287 -8.07 12.24 1.46
C GLN A 287 -7.63 12.33 2.93
N ARG A 288 -8.29 11.59 3.83
CA ARG A 288 -7.91 11.56 5.25
C ARG A 288 -6.46 11.08 5.46
N VAL A 289 -6.03 10.09 4.71
CA VAL A 289 -4.64 9.60 4.77
C VAL A 289 -3.68 10.67 4.26
N GLU A 290 -4.03 11.35 3.16
CA GLU A 290 -3.21 12.42 2.62
C GLU A 290 -3.09 13.60 3.61
N ASP A 291 -4.19 14.01 4.23
CA ASP A 291 -4.23 15.07 5.24
C ASP A 291 -3.38 14.69 6.46
N TRP A 292 -3.53 13.47 6.97
CA TRP A 292 -2.72 12.98 8.08
C TRP A 292 -1.23 12.91 7.72
N LEU A 293 -0.88 12.37 6.55
CA LEU A 293 0.51 12.33 6.08
C LEU A 293 1.11 13.73 5.93
N PHE A 294 0.29 14.73 5.61
CA PHE A 294 0.69 16.13 5.58
C PHE A 294 0.95 16.67 6.99
N GLU A 295 0.07 16.40 7.96
CA GLU A 295 0.21 16.81 9.36
C GLU A 295 1.44 16.20 10.06
N GLN A 296 1.81 14.97 9.74
CA GLN A 296 2.97 14.29 10.35
C GLN A 296 4.33 14.82 9.86
N ARG A 297 4.36 15.77 8.93
CA ARG A 297 5.62 16.36 8.44
C ARG A 297 6.27 17.20 9.55
N PRO A 298 7.59 17.05 9.80
CA PRO A 298 8.29 17.89 10.76
C PRO A 298 8.09 19.38 10.45
N SER A 299 7.64 20.16 11.43
CA SER A 299 7.58 21.62 11.30
C SER A 299 8.98 22.19 11.02
N ALA A 300 9.08 23.16 10.11
CA ALA A 300 10.34 23.82 9.74
C ALA A 300 11.14 24.37 10.93
N ALA A 301 10.49 24.61 12.08
CA ALA A 301 11.15 25.08 13.31
C ALA A 301 12.08 24.03 13.96
N ALA A 302 11.92 22.74 13.70
CA ALA A 302 12.73 21.68 14.33
C ALA A 302 14.11 21.46 13.68
N ALA A 303 14.40 22.10 12.55
CA ALA A 303 15.69 22.00 11.84
C ALA A 303 16.60 23.24 12.05
N ALA A 304 16.31 24.07 13.05
CA ALA A 304 17.05 25.29 13.34
C ALA A 304 18.38 25.02 14.06
N THR A 305 19.36 24.38 13.42
CA THR A 305 20.78 24.67 13.71
C THR A 305 21.66 24.29 12.54
N ILE A 306 22.23 25.32 11.91
CA ILE A 306 23.48 25.42 11.10
C ILE A 306 23.18 26.38 9.94
N ARG A 307 23.49 27.66 10.16
CA ARG A 307 23.56 28.67 9.10
C ARG A 307 24.95 28.63 8.48
N VAL A 308 25.04 28.60 7.14
CA VAL A 308 26.21 29.12 6.42
C VAL A 308 25.75 29.88 5.18
N ASN A 309 25.95 31.20 5.19
CA ASN A 309 25.93 32.07 4.02
C ASN A 309 27.07 31.68 3.06
N ARG A 310 26.79 31.47 1.77
CA ARG A 310 27.79 31.64 0.70
C ARG A 310 27.14 32.19 -0.59
N PRO A 311 27.83 33.08 -1.33
CA PRO A 311 27.38 33.60 -2.62
C PRO A 311 27.59 32.56 -3.73
N THR A 312 26.63 32.40 -4.66
CA THR A 312 26.57 31.26 -5.60
C THR A 312 27.13 31.60 -6.98
N ASN A 313 28.27 30.99 -7.34
CA ASN A 313 28.77 30.82 -8.73
C ASN A 313 28.11 29.59 -9.40
N ASP A 314 26.93 29.17 -8.94
CA ASP A 314 26.26 27.93 -9.37
C ASP A 314 25.06 28.27 -10.26
N VAL A 315 25.20 28.02 -11.57
CA VAL A 315 24.17 28.27 -12.60
C VAL A 315 22.88 27.52 -12.30
N ARG A 316 22.97 26.30 -11.77
CA ARG A 316 21.79 25.49 -11.41
C ARG A 316 21.03 26.14 -10.26
N GLN A 317 21.74 26.59 -9.22
CA GLN A 317 21.13 27.30 -8.11
C GLN A 317 20.53 28.63 -8.56
N ALA A 318 21.27 29.40 -9.36
CA ALA A 318 20.80 30.68 -9.88
C ALA A 318 19.56 30.55 -10.79
N PHE A 319 19.43 29.43 -11.49
CA PHE A 319 18.21 29.08 -12.22
C PHE A 319 17.08 28.70 -11.26
N ASN A 320 17.35 27.82 -10.29
CA ASN A 320 16.36 27.44 -9.28
C ASN A 320 15.82 28.63 -8.47
N ASP A 321 16.65 29.65 -8.21
CA ASP A 321 16.25 30.87 -7.50
C ASP A 321 15.35 31.80 -8.36
N ARG A 322 15.34 31.64 -9.69
CA ARG A 322 14.59 32.46 -10.65
C ARG A 322 13.29 31.83 -11.13
N HIS A 323 13.19 30.50 -11.12
CA HIS A 323 12.07 29.78 -11.69
C HIS A 323 11.31 29.01 -10.63
N HIS A 324 10.01 29.26 -10.54
CA HIS A 324 9.11 28.43 -9.76
C HIS A 324 8.78 27.16 -10.52
N ILE A 325 8.82 26.02 -9.82
CA ILE A 325 8.51 24.71 -10.39
C ILE A 325 7.08 24.67 -10.94
N ALA A 326 6.14 25.34 -10.26
CA ALA A 326 4.73 25.35 -10.66
C ALA A 326 4.53 25.96 -12.05
N ASP A 327 5.30 27.01 -12.37
CA ASP A 327 5.22 27.69 -13.65
C ASP A 327 5.79 26.81 -14.77
N LEU A 328 6.96 26.20 -14.53
CA LEU A 328 7.57 25.25 -15.47
C LEU A 328 6.61 24.09 -15.77
N LEU A 329 6.04 23.47 -14.74
CA LEU A 329 5.11 22.36 -14.95
C LEU A 329 3.83 22.80 -15.67
N THR A 330 3.27 23.97 -15.35
CA THR A 330 2.04 24.45 -16.00
C THR A 330 2.27 24.77 -17.49
N GLN A 331 3.46 25.27 -17.86
CA GLN A 331 3.84 25.43 -19.27
C GLN A 331 3.84 24.11 -20.05
N HIS A 332 4.02 22.99 -19.36
CA HIS A 332 4.01 21.64 -19.93
C HIS A 332 2.70 20.87 -19.65
N GLY A 333 1.60 21.58 -19.40
CA GLY A 333 0.25 20.99 -19.36
C GLY A 333 -0.16 20.34 -18.04
N TYR A 334 0.63 20.53 -16.98
CA TYR A 334 0.20 20.19 -15.62
C TYR A 334 -0.86 21.20 -15.16
N GLN A 335 -1.81 20.76 -14.36
CA GLN A 335 -2.90 21.60 -13.87
C GLN A 335 -2.73 21.88 -12.37
N LEU A 336 -2.73 23.15 -11.99
CA LEU A 336 -2.70 23.55 -10.59
C LEU A 336 -3.97 23.05 -9.89
N GLY A 337 -3.80 22.17 -8.89
CA GLY A 337 -4.88 21.72 -8.03
C GLY A 337 -5.14 22.72 -6.92
N PHE A 338 -4.13 22.92 -6.06
CA PHE A 338 -4.16 23.95 -5.01
C PHE A 338 -2.75 24.34 -4.57
N ALA A 339 -2.61 25.53 -3.99
CA ALA A 339 -1.37 26.05 -3.44
C ALA A 339 -1.58 26.51 -1.99
N THR A 340 -0.57 26.30 -1.16
CA THR A 340 -0.48 26.77 0.23
C THR A 340 0.93 27.31 0.48
N ASP A 341 1.14 27.96 1.62
CA ASP A 341 2.49 28.42 2.03
C ASP A 341 3.51 27.28 2.20
N THR A 342 3.05 26.03 2.29
CA THR A 342 3.90 24.87 2.62
C THR A 342 4.09 23.88 1.46
N LEU A 343 3.26 23.96 0.43
CA LEU A 343 3.35 23.14 -0.78
C LEU A 343 2.39 23.63 -1.87
N THR A 344 2.66 23.18 -3.08
CA THR A 344 1.78 23.32 -4.24
C THR A 344 1.47 21.93 -4.82
N ARG A 345 0.20 21.65 -5.14
CA ARG A 345 -0.25 20.39 -5.74
C ARG A 345 -0.67 20.61 -7.18
N LEU A 346 -0.20 19.73 -8.06
CA LEU A 346 -0.59 19.72 -9.47
C LEU A 346 -1.06 18.33 -9.89
N ALA A 347 -2.05 18.30 -10.78
CA ALA A 347 -2.40 17.13 -11.56
C ALA A 347 -1.49 17.05 -12.79
N ARG A 348 -1.02 15.84 -13.12
CA ARG A 348 -0.23 15.59 -14.33
C ARG A 348 -1.07 15.77 -15.61
N PRO A 349 -0.45 15.96 -16.78
CA PRO A 349 -1.17 16.11 -18.04
C PRO A 349 -2.17 14.96 -18.29
N GLY A 350 -3.38 15.31 -18.74
CA GLY A 350 -4.46 14.36 -19.02
C GLY A 350 -5.26 13.92 -17.80
N ARG A 351 -5.09 14.56 -16.63
CA ARG A 351 -5.91 14.38 -15.42
C ARG A 351 -6.58 15.69 -15.03
N ASP A 352 -7.69 15.58 -14.32
CA ASP A 352 -8.39 16.72 -13.73
C ASP A 352 -7.56 17.34 -12.60
N ALA A 353 -7.62 18.67 -12.43
CA ALA A 353 -6.92 19.41 -11.39
C ALA A 353 -7.18 18.88 -9.97
N SER A 354 -8.36 18.29 -9.71
CA SER A 354 -8.69 17.66 -8.42
C SER A 354 -7.95 16.33 -8.18
N SER A 355 -7.38 15.72 -9.23
CA SER A 355 -6.62 14.47 -9.19
C SER A 355 -5.11 14.74 -9.12
N SER A 356 -4.68 15.48 -8.10
CA SER A 356 -3.29 15.92 -7.96
C SER A 356 -2.33 14.75 -7.67
N SER A 357 -1.29 14.59 -8.50
CA SER A 357 -0.28 13.52 -8.37
C SER A 357 1.16 14.05 -8.33
N VAL A 358 1.33 15.37 -8.26
CA VAL A 358 2.60 16.07 -8.12
C VAL A 358 2.54 16.96 -6.90
N THR A 359 3.60 16.96 -6.10
CA THR A 359 3.75 17.87 -4.97
C THR A 359 5.02 18.68 -5.15
N ILE A 360 4.90 20.00 -5.11
CA ILE A 360 6.02 20.94 -5.03
C ILE A 360 6.16 21.37 -3.57
N PHE A 361 7.35 21.25 -3.04
CA PHE A 361 7.77 21.78 -1.76
C PHE A 361 8.42 23.14 -1.99
N PRO A 362 8.07 24.18 -1.21
CA PRO A 362 8.62 25.51 -1.38
C PRO A 362 10.12 25.52 -1.08
N ALA A 363 10.81 26.52 -1.63
CA ALA A 363 12.18 26.80 -1.28
C ALA A 363 12.30 27.00 0.23
N ARG A 364 13.40 26.50 0.80
CA ARG A 364 13.65 26.56 2.23
C ARG A 364 14.56 27.74 2.55
N ALA A 365 14.39 28.29 3.76
CA ALA A 365 15.22 29.39 4.26
C ALA A 365 16.71 29.05 4.42
N ASP A 366 17.09 27.76 4.30
CA ASP A 366 18.49 27.30 4.27
C ASP A 366 19.11 27.34 2.86
N GLY A 367 18.40 27.91 1.88
CA GLY A 367 18.85 28.03 0.49
C GLY A 367 18.56 26.79 -0.36
N ALA A 368 17.91 25.76 0.19
CA ALA A 368 17.45 24.66 -0.64
C ALA A 368 16.34 25.16 -1.59
N PRO A 369 16.42 24.85 -2.89
CA PRO A 369 15.45 25.31 -3.87
C PRO A 369 14.09 24.63 -3.67
N GLU A 370 13.09 25.07 -4.43
CA GLU A 370 11.87 24.29 -4.59
C GLU A 370 12.19 22.88 -5.09
N LEU A 371 11.42 21.90 -4.62
CA LEU A 371 11.57 20.51 -5.01
C LEU A 371 10.20 19.91 -5.33
N SER A 372 10.10 19.17 -6.42
CA SER A 372 8.90 18.40 -6.77
C SER A 372 9.09 16.90 -6.53
N VAL A 373 8.00 16.23 -6.21
CA VAL A 373 7.88 14.77 -6.19
C VAL A 373 6.65 14.39 -7.01
N HIS A 374 6.86 13.49 -7.97
CA HIS A 374 5.86 13.01 -8.91
C HIS A 374 5.53 11.56 -8.58
N PHE A 375 4.29 11.31 -8.16
CA PHE A 375 3.91 10.03 -7.57
C PHE A 375 3.39 9.01 -8.59
N SER A 376 3.00 9.45 -9.79
CA SER A 376 2.47 8.58 -10.83
C SER A 376 3.57 8.08 -11.76
N SER A 377 3.68 6.76 -11.96
CA SER A 377 4.61 6.16 -12.93
C SER A 377 4.29 6.47 -14.39
N SER A 378 3.11 7.03 -14.65
CA SER A 378 2.70 7.52 -15.97
C SER A 378 2.99 9.02 -16.15
N ASP A 379 3.62 9.66 -15.16
CA ASP A 379 4.20 10.99 -15.25
C ASP A 379 5.62 10.88 -15.82
N GLU A 380 5.96 11.71 -16.82
CA GLU A 380 7.29 11.71 -17.44
C GLU A 380 8.40 12.02 -16.42
N LEU A 381 8.05 12.77 -15.36
CA LEU A 381 8.95 13.13 -14.28
C LEU A 381 8.83 12.22 -13.05
N TYR A 382 8.33 10.98 -13.22
CA TYR A 382 8.10 10.06 -12.10
C TYR A 382 9.29 9.94 -11.14
N SER A 383 9.01 10.20 -9.86
CA SER A 383 10.01 10.19 -8.80
C SER A 383 10.26 8.77 -8.30
N GLU A 384 11.28 8.13 -8.86
CA GLU A 384 11.70 6.77 -8.51
C GLU A 384 11.97 6.60 -7.01
N GLU A 385 11.52 5.46 -6.48
CA GLU A 385 11.82 5.04 -5.12
C GLU A 385 13.23 4.42 -5.03
N TYR A 386 13.94 4.74 -3.96
CA TYR A 386 15.21 4.13 -3.61
C TYR A 386 15.30 3.83 -2.12
N LEU A 387 16.05 2.79 -1.77
CA LEU A 387 16.33 2.47 -0.38
C LEU A 387 17.50 3.34 0.10
N ASP A 388 17.24 4.22 1.06
CA ASP A 388 18.29 5.03 1.67
C ASP A 388 19.26 4.10 2.42
N PRO A 389 20.55 4.07 2.05
CA PRO A 389 21.52 3.15 2.65
C PRO A 389 21.79 3.46 4.13
N ARG A 390 21.56 4.70 4.59
CA ARG A 390 21.78 5.15 5.97
C ARG A 390 20.57 4.88 6.84
N THR A 391 19.38 5.25 6.37
CA THR A 391 18.16 5.17 7.19
C THR A 391 17.38 3.88 6.97
N ARG A 392 17.70 3.12 5.91
CA ARG A 392 16.96 1.91 5.47
C ARG A 392 15.49 2.17 5.18
N GLN A 393 15.12 3.44 5.01
CA GLN A 393 13.78 3.86 4.60
C GLN A 393 13.71 3.94 3.08
N VAL A 394 12.53 3.65 2.53
CA VAL A 394 12.23 3.94 1.13
C VAL A 394 12.04 5.45 1.00
N ARG A 395 12.79 6.07 0.09
CA ARG A 395 12.76 7.50 -0.24
C ARG A 395 12.43 7.66 -1.72
N ARG A 396 12.01 8.85 -2.14
CA ARG A 396 11.81 9.20 -3.56
C ARG A 396 12.81 10.27 -3.98
N LYS A 397 13.29 10.18 -5.22
CA LYS A 397 14.08 11.26 -5.82
C LYS A 397 13.19 12.49 -5.99
N ALA A 398 13.65 13.65 -5.53
CA ALA A 398 12.96 14.91 -5.76
C ALA A 398 13.66 15.69 -6.89
N HIS A 399 12.91 16.54 -7.57
CA HIS A 399 13.39 17.28 -8.74
C HIS A 399 13.31 18.79 -8.50
N ASP A 400 14.41 19.49 -8.69
CA ASP A 400 14.43 20.96 -8.68
C ASP A 400 14.00 21.54 -10.03
N ALA A 401 13.80 22.87 -10.09
CA ALA A 401 13.37 23.56 -11.29
C ALA A 401 14.31 23.32 -12.48
N PHE A 402 15.62 23.31 -12.26
CA PHE A 402 16.58 23.04 -13.33
C PHE A 402 16.47 21.62 -13.89
N TYR A 403 16.26 20.60 -13.04
CA TYR A 403 16.03 19.24 -13.54
C TYR A 403 14.76 19.15 -14.40
N ILE A 404 13.68 19.82 -13.98
CA ILE A 404 12.43 19.87 -14.75
C ILE A 404 12.66 20.53 -16.10
N TYR A 405 13.39 21.64 -16.12
CA TYR A 405 13.77 22.33 -17.35
C TYR A 405 14.58 21.43 -18.30
N VAL A 406 15.57 20.69 -17.77
CA VAL A 406 16.34 19.71 -18.56
C VAL A 406 15.42 18.68 -19.20
N MET A 407 14.50 18.11 -18.43
CA MET A 407 13.65 17.02 -18.91
C MET A 407 12.58 17.51 -19.88
N LEU A 408 11.82 18.54 -19.53
CA LEU A 408 10.64 18.96 -20.29
C LEU A 408 10.95 19.94 -21.43
N ALA A 409 11.92 20.85 -21.25
CA ALA A 409 12.26 21.85 -22.27
C ALA A 409 13.40 21.41 -23.20
N HIS A 410 14.27 20.50 -22.75
CA HIS A 410 15.44 20.04 -23.51
C HIS A 410 15.50 18.52 -23.73
N GLY A 411 14.41 17.79 -23.42
CA GLY A 411 14.31 16.35 -23.69
C GLY A 411 15.38 15.51 -22.98
N GLY A 412 15.89 15.97 -21.84
CA GLY A 412 16.96 15.33 -21.08
C GLY A 412 18.39 15.78 -21.45
N ASP A 413 18.58 16.68 -22.42
CA ASP A 413 19.91 17.21 -22.76
C ASP A 413 20.38 18.25 -21.72
N TRP A 414 21.09 17.75 -20.71
CA TRP A 414 21.68 18.57 -19.66
C TRP A 414 22.63 19.67 -20.19
N ARG A 415 23.40 19.40 -21.27
CA ARG A 415 24.39 20.37 -21.77
C ARG A 415 23.71 21.53 -22.48
N ALA A 416 22.70 21.24 -23.29
CA ALA A 416 21.88 22.25 -23.94
C ALA A 416 21.15 23.13 -22.91
N ALA A 417 20.52 22.50 -21.91
CA ALA A 417 19.84 23.21 -20.82
C ALA A 417 20.79 24.10 -20.01
N TYR A 418 21.99 23.62 -19.69
CA TYR A 418 22.99 24.39 -18.95
C TYR A 418 23.49 25.59 -19.76
N ALA A 419 23.77 25.42 -21.05
CA ALA A 419 24.19 26.52 -21.92
C ALA A 419 23.09 27.59 -22.06
N ALA A 420 21.83 27.16 -22.18
CA ALA A 420 20.68 28.07 -22.23
C ALA A 420 20.53 28.86 -20.92
N ALA A 421 20.65 28.20 -19.76
CA ALA A 421 20.59 28.87 -18.46
C ALA A 421 21.75 29.86 -18.25
N CYS A 422 22.98 29.54 -18.68
CA CYS A 422 24.09 30.50 -18.66
C CYS A 422 23.77 31.76 -19.48
N ALA A 423 23.26 31.59 -20.70
CA ALA A 423 22.91 32.71 -21.58
C ALA A 423 21.81 33.61 -20.99
N GLU A 424 20.82 33.01 -20.31
CA GLU A 424 19.76 33.73 -19.60
C GLU A 424 20.31 34.57 -18.43
N LEU A 425 21.25 34.01 -17.67
CA LEU A 425 21.91 34.71 -16.56
C LEU A 425 22.74 35.92 -17.05
N GLU A 426 23.44 35.77 -18.17
CA GLU A 426 24.24 36.84 -18.79
C GLU A 426 23.36 37.98 -19.34
N GLN A 427 22.23 37.65 -19.98
CA GLN A 427 21.27 38.65 -20.50
C GLN A 427 20.60 39.45 -19.36
N THR A 428 20.32 38.80 -18.23
CA THR A 428 19.75 39.46 -17.04
C THR A 428 20.76 40.41 -16.39
N ALA A 429 22.03 40.00 -16.30
CA ALA A 429 23.11 40.85 -15.79
C ALA A 429 23.37 42.07 -16.67
N ALA A 430 23.35 41.90 -18.00
CA ALA A 430 23.47 43.00 -18.96
C ALA A 430 22.31 44.00 -18.88
N SER A 431 21.09 43.51 -18.64
CA SER A 431 19.89 44.36 -18.50
C SER A 431 19.87 45.14 -17.17
N GLY A 432 20.37 44.57 -16.07
CA GLY A 432 20.48 45.26 -14.78
C GLY A 432 21.54 46.37 -14.75
N LEU A 433 22.63 46.23 -15.53
CA LEU A 433 23.66 47.25 -15.70
C LEU A 433 23.17 48.47 -16.50
N LEU A 434 22.25 48.29 -17.45
CA LEU A 434 21.62 49.37 -18.21
C LEU A 434 20.70 50.25 -17.32
N PHE A 435 19.99 49.67 -16.35
CA PHE A 435 19.16 50.43 -15.41
C PHE A 435 19.97 51.30 -14.43
N HIS A 436 21.17 50.87 -14.04
CA HIS A 436 22.04 51.65 -13.15
C HIS A 436 22.77 52.81 -13.84
N GLN A 437 22.96 52.78 -15.17
CA GLN A 437 23.54 53.89 -15.91
C GLN A 437 22.54 55.03 -16.21
N VAL A 438 21.22 54.77 -16.21
CA VAL A 438 20.21 55.81 -16.43
C VAL A 438 19.89 56.60 -15.15
N ALA A 439 20.11 56.03 -13.96
CA ALA A 439 19.84 56.70 -12.68
C ALA A 439 20.94 57.69 -12.23
N ASN A 440 22.09 57.73 -12.91
CA ASN A 440 23.23 58.62 -12.60
C ASN A 440 23.53 59.64 -13.71
N ALA A 441 22.49 60.13 -14.40
CA ALA A 441 22.63 61.33 -15.22
C ALA A 441 22.57 62.57 -14.29
N PRO A 442 23.61 63.42 -14.21
CA PRO A 442 23.51 64.68 -13.50
C PRO A 442 22.49 65.59 -14.22
N GLY A 443 21.51 66.09 -13.48
CA GLY A 443 20.55 67.07 -13.99
C GLY A 443 21.27 68.35 -14.44
N PRO A 444 20.73 69.08 -15.43
CA PRO A 444 21.39 70.26 -15.97
C PRO A 444 21.33 71.44 -14.98
N VAL A 445 22.54 71.88 -14.62
CA VAL A 445 23.03 73.18 -14.07
C VAL A 445 22.25 73.82 -12.92
#